data_AF-A0A850JE79-F1
#
_entry.id   AF-A0A850JE79-F1
#
_cell.length_a   1.000
_cell.length_b   1.000
_cell.length_c   1.000
_cell.angle_alpha   90.00
_cell.angle_beta   90.00
_cell.angle_gamma   90.00
#
_symmetry.space_group_name_H-M   'P 1'
#
loop_
_entity.id
_entity.type
_entity.pdbx_description
1 polymer ?
#
loop_
_entity_poly.entity_id
_entity_poly.type
_entity_poly.pdbx_seq_one_letter_code
_entity_poly.pdbx_strand_id
1 'polypeptide(L)'
;MISYLERNQGGATWLVAVSSAQEASSIILETGRPVIAMGGFTGSDPAMTADKLQRYVQDGELRYILLSGRMGPGGGSSDVTAWVQQHGTLVDATEYGSSSGTTGAQLYRLA
;
A
#
# COMPACT_ATOMS: atom_id res chain seq x y z
N MET A 1 0.66 1.20 -12.95
CA MET A 1 0.93 0.78 -11.56
C MET A 1 0.99 -0.74 -11.39
N ILE A 2 -0.06 -1.50 -11.68
CA ILE A 2 -0.08 -2.97 -11.49
C ILE A 2 1.10 -3.67 -12.16
N SER A 3 1.37 -3.40 -13.44
CA SER A 3 2.52 -4.01 -14.13
C SER A 3 3.87 -3.65 -13.51
N TYR A 4 3.99 -2.50 -12.83
CA TYR A 4 5.19 -2.16 -12.06
C TYR A 4 5.29 -3.04 -10.80
N LEU A 5 4.19 -3.17 -10.05
CA LEU A 5 4.16 -4.02 -8.84
C LEU A 5 4.50 -5.48 -9.19
N GLU A 6 3.89 -6.03 -10.22
CA GLU A 6 4.10 -7.44 -10.60
C GLU A 6 5.54 -7.73 -11.02
N ARG A 7 6.18 -6.80 -11.72
CA ARG A 7 7.59 -6.91 -12.12
C ARG A 7 8.57 -6.76 -10.96
N ASN A 8 8.18 -6.04 -9.90
CA ASN A 8 9.09 -5.68 -8.80
C ASN A 8 8.77 -6.37 -7.45
N GLN A 9 7.67 -7.13 -7.35
CA GLN A 9 7.29 -7.84 -6.11
C GLN A 9 8.31 -8.89 -5.66
N GLY A 10 9.17 -9.37 -6.57
CA GLY A 10 10.12 -10.43 -6.27
C GLY A 10 9.41 -11.69 -5.74
N GLY A 11 9.88 -12.20 -4.60
CA GLY A 11 9.29 -13.36 -3.92
C GLY A 11 8.22 -13.01 -2.87
N ALA A 12 7.80 -11.75 -2.76
CA ALA A 12 6.83 -11.33 -1.76
C ALA A 12 5.46 -11.97 -2.01
N THR A 13 4.83 -12.43 -0.93
CA THR A 13 3.49 -13.02 -0.95
C THR A 13 2.47 -11.99 -1.42
N TRP A 14 2.46 -10.80 -0.81
CA TRP A 14 1.49 -9.75 -1.05
C TRP A 14 1.96 -8.79 -2.13
N LEU A 15 1.12 -8.57 -3.15
CA LEU A 15 1.46 -7.67 -4.26
C LEU A 15 1.63 -6.22 -3.78
N VAL A 16 0.73 -5.77 -2.90
CA VAL A 16 0.70 -4.43 -2.32
C VAL A 16 -0.20 -4.40 -1.08
N ALA A 17 0.01 -3.45 -0.18
CA ALA A 17 -0.95 -3.07 0.85
C ALA A 17 -1.62 -1.72 0.52
N VAL A 18 -2.91 -1.61 0.72
CA VAL A 18 -3.73 -0.42 0.39
C VAL A 18 -4.59 0.00 1.58
N SER A 19 -5.15 1.21 1.54
CA SER A 19 -5.87 1.80 2.67
C SER A 19 -7.20 1.08 2.98
N SER A 20 -7.89 0.55 1.97
CA SER A 20 -9.26 0.04 2.13
C SER A 20 -9.52 -1.31 1.44
N ALA A 21 -10.54 -2.04 1.91
CA ALA A 21 -10.96 -3.28 1.27
C ALA A 21 -11.53 -3.05 -0.14
N GLN A 22 -12.13 -1.89 -0.42
CA GLN A 22 -12.56 -1.52 -1.76
C GLN A 22 -11.39 -1.43 -2.74
N GLU A 23 -10.33 -0.71 -2.38
CA GLU A 23 -9.11 -0.63 -3.18
C GLU A 23 -8.47 -2.01 -3.38
N ALA A 24 -8.42 -2.81 -2.31
CA ALA A 24 -7.83 -4.15 -2.37
C ALA A 24 -8.62 -5.04 -3.34
N SER A 25 -9.95 -5.01 -3.26
CA SER A 25 -10.83 -5.82 -4.11
C SER A 25 -10.64 -5.52 -5.59
N SER A 26 -10.50 -4.25 -5.98
CA SER A 26 -10.27 -3.86 -7.38
C SER A 26 -8.97 -4.45 -7.92
N ILE A 27 -7.88 -4.36 -7.15
CA ILE A 27 -6.58 -4.91 -7.56
C ILE A 27 -6.63 -6.45 -7.59
N ILE A 28 -7.27 -7.09 -6.61
CA ILE A 28 -7.44 -8.55 -6.58
C ILE A 28 -8.22 -9.04 -7.80
N LEU A 29 -9.31 -8.37 -8.17
CA LEU A 29 -10.12 -8.76 -9.34
C LEU A 29 -9.37 -8.57 -10.66
N GLU A 30 -8.55 -7.53 -10.77
CA GLU A 30 -7.77 -7.26 -11.98
C GLU A 30 -6.58 -8.21 -12.14
N THR A 31 -5.94 -8.60 -11.04
CA THR A 31 -4.63 -9.31 -11.07
C THR A 31 -4.70 -10.77 -10.65
N GLY A 32 -5.72 -11.16 -9.88
CA GLY A 32 -5.76 -12.44 -9.16
C GLY A 32 -4.69 -12.58 -8.08
N ARG A 33 -3.96 -11.50 -7.72
CA ARG A 33 -2.89 -11.51 -6.73
C ARG A 33 -3.41 -11.14 -5.35
N PRO A 34 -2.82 -11.66 -4.27
CA PRO A 34 -3.20 -11.30 -2.91
C PRO A 34 -2.78 -9.84 -2.60
N VAL A 35 -3.68 -9.10 -1.96
CA VAL A 35 -3.51 -7.69 -1.58
C VAL A 35 -3.97 -7.50 -0.15
N ILE A 36 -3.23 -6.72 0.64
CA ILE A 36 -3.58 -6.40 2.02
C ILE A 36 -4.47 -5.15 2.04
N ALA A 37 -5.64 -5.24 2.69
CA ALA A 37 -6.39 -4.07 3.11
C ALA A 37 -5.94 -3.67 4.53
N MET A 38 -5.39 -2.47 4.69
CA MET A 38 -4.91 -1.97 5.98
C MET A 38 -6.05 -1.44 6.87
N GLY A 39 -7.22 -1.20 6.29
CA GLY A 39 -8.44 -0.85 7.01
C GLY A 39 -9.69 -1.51 6.44
N GLY A 40 -10.84 -1.10 6.98
CA GLY A 40 -12.15 -1.65 6.65
C GLY A 40 -12.63 -1.33 5.22
N PHE A 41 -13.94 -1.47 4.97
CA PHE A 41 -14.53 -1.25 3.65
C PHE A 41 -14.09 0.08 3.01
N THR A 42 -14.18 1.18 3.77
CA THR A 42 -13.74 2.52 3.36
C THR A 42 -12.35 2.91 3.91
N GLY A 43 -11.65 2.00 4.59
CA GLY A 43 -10.33 2.25 5.20
C GLY A 43 -10.34 2.88 6.59
N SER A 44 -11.52 3.11 7.20
CA SER A 44 -11.62 3.76 8.52
C SER A 44 -11.28 2.83 9.69
N ASP A 45 -11.47 1.52 9.54
CA ASP A 45 -11.16 0.56 10.61
C ASP A 45 -9.64 0.40 10.77
N PRO A 46 -9.10 0.35 12.00
CA PRO A 46 -7.67 0.17 12.23
C PRO A 46 -7.27 -1.32 12.15
N ALA A 47 -7.38 -1.93 10.97
CA ALA A 47 -7.09 -3.36 10.79
C ALA A 47 -5.57 -3.68 10.79
N MET A 48 -4.74 -2.70 10.43
CA MET A 48 -3.28 -2.79 10.42
C MET A 48 -2.66 -2.03 11.60
N THR A 49 -1.52 -2.54 12.09
CA THR A 49 -0.65 -1.87 13.06
C THR A 49 0.77 -1.78 12.50
N ALA A 50 1.57 -0.83 13.01
CA ALA A 50 2.98 -0.69 12.63
C ALA A 50 3.76 -1.99 12.87
N ASP A 51 3.56 -2.65 14.02
CA ASP A 51 4.24 -3.92 14.35
C ASP A 51 3.92 -5.04 13.35
N LYS A 52 2.66 -5.17 12.93
CA LYS A 52 2.28 -6.18 11.91
C LYS A 52 2.92 -5.85 10.57
N LEU A 53 2.92 -4.57 10.19
CA LEU A 53 3.52 -4.12 8.96
C LEU A 53 5.02 -4.40 8.92
N GLN A 54 5.71 -4.08 10.02
CA GLN A 54 7.14 -4.36 10.17
C GLN A 54 7.45 -5.85 10.03
N ARG A 55 6.63 -6.75 10.61
CA ARG A 55 6.81 -8.20 10.44
C ARG A 55 6.69 -8.63 8.99
N TYR A 56 5.66 -8.18 8.28
CA TYR A 56 5.51 -8.51 6.85
C TYR A 56 6.70 -8.07 6.00
N VAL A 57 7.30 -6.91 6.33
CA VAL A 57 8.51 -6.44 5.64
C VAL A 57 9.73 -7.30 5.99
N GLN A 58 9.94 -7.57 7.29
CA GLN A 58 11.08 -8.38 7.76
C GLN A 58 11.04 -9.82 7.23
N ASP A 59 9.84 -10.40 7.14
CA ASP A 59 9.63 -11.74 6.60
C ASP A 59 9.70 -11.77 5.06
N GLY A 60 9.84 -10.60 4.42
CA GLY A 60 9.90 -10.46 2.96
C GLY A 60 8.55 -10.67 2.26
N GLU A 61 7.45 -10.72 3.01
CA GLU A 61 6.11 -10.98 2.50
C GLU A 61 5.46 -9.75 1.86
N LEU A 62 5.90 -8.54 2.22
CA LEU A 62 5.37 -7.28 1.70
C LEU A 62 6.50 -6.31 1.35
N ARG A 63 6.40 -5.71 0.17
CA ARG A 63 7.39 -4.71 -0.33
C ARG A 63 6.81 -3.35 -0.67
N TYR A 64 5.51 -3.28 -0.92
CA TYR A 64 4.88 -2.09 -1.49
C TYR A 64 3.63 -1.71 -0.74
N ILE A 65 3.47 -0.42 -0.49
CA ILE A 65 2.27 0.16 0.12
C ILE A 65 1.82 1.34 -0.71
N LEU A 66 0.55 1.35 -1.07
CA LEU A 66 -0.09 2.47 -1.73
C LEU A 66 -0.92 3.24 -0.70
N LEU A 67 -0.45 4.42 -0.32
CA LEU A 67 -1.18 5.34 0.55
C LEU A 67 -2.04 6.26 -0.29
N SER A 68 -3.36 6.11 -0.22
CA SER A 68 -4.29 7.03 -0.88
C SER A 68 -4.52 8.28 -0.02
N GLY A 69 -4.34 9.47 -0.62
CA GLY A 69 -4.59 10.76 0.04
C GLY A 69 -6.07 11.01 0.42
N ARG A 70 -6.96 10.06 0.13
CA ARG A 70 -8.38 10.08 0.46
C ARG A 70 -8.66 9.32 1.76
N MET A 71 -7.80 9.47 2.77
CA MET A 71 -8.20 9.18 4.15
C MET A 71 -9.18 10.28 4.57
N GLY A 72 -10.48 9.96 4.60
CA GLY A 72 -11.50 10.91 5.06
C GLY A 72 -11.21 11.42 6.49
N PRO A 73 -11.89 12.48 6.95
CA PRO A 73 -11.77 12.91 8.34
C PRO A 73 -12.17 11.75 9.26
N GLY A 74 -11.21 11.12 9.97
CA GLY A 74 -11.43 9.89 10.74
C GLY A 74 -10.75 8.63 10.18
N GLY A 75 -10.20 8.68 8.97
CA GLY A 75 -8.80 8.31 8.82
C GLY A 75 -8.43 6.94 8.29
N GLY A 76 -8.24 5.96 9.16
CA GLY A 76 -7.15 4.98 9.04
C GLY A 76 -5.95 5.38 9.91
N SER A 77 -5.25 4.42 10.51
CA SER A 77 -4.26 4.64 11.58
C SER A 77 -3.17 5.64 11.18
N SER A 78 -3.18 6.83 11.80
CA SER A 78 -2.12 7.85 11.66
C SER A 78 -0.73 7.27 11.87
N ASP A 79 -0.63 6.28 12.75
CA ASP A 79 0.63 5.67 13.16
C ASP A 79 1.17 4.75 12.07
N VAL A 80 0.31 4.01 11.36
CA VAL A 80 0.72 3.20 10.20
C VAL A 80 1.20 4.11 9.08
N THR A 81 0.46 5.17 8.76
CA THR A 81 0.87 6.14 7.73
C THR A 81 2.21 6.80 8.07
N ALA A 82 2.38 7.25 9.31
CA ALA A 82 3.63 7.85 9.77
C ALA A 82 4.80 6.87 9.70
N TRP A 83 4.59 5.61 10.12
CA TRP A 83 5.61 4.56 10.02
C TRP A 83 6.02 4.30 8.57
N VAL A 84 5.06 4.21 7.65
CA VAL A 84 5.36 4.01 6.22
C VAL A 84 6.15 5.17 5.63
N GLN A 85 5.81 6.41 6.00
CA GLN A 85 6.54 7.58 5.54
C GLN A 85 7.95 7.66 6.14
N GLN A 86 8.14 7.19 7.37
CA GLN A 86 9.43 7.19 8.06
C GLN A 86 10.37 6.08 7.55
N HIS A 87 9.83 4.91 7.23
CA HIS A 87 10.62 3.71 6.89
C HIS A 87 10.60 3.37 5.39
N GLY A 88 9.67 3.92 4.63
CA GLY A 88 9.53 3.68 3.20
C GLY A 88 10.22 4.71 2.33
N THR A 89 10.64 4.27 1.15
CA THR A 89 11.09 5.17 0.08
C THR A 89 9.92 5.45 -0.86
N LEU A 90 9.60 6.72 -1.08
CA LEU A 90 8.62 7.12 -2.08
C LEU A 90 9.10 6.70 -3.48
N VAL A 91 8.28 5.94 -4.21
CA VAL A 91 8.54 5.55 -5.59
C VAL A 91 8.14 6.71 -6.50
N ASP A 92 8.97 7.05 -7.48
CA ASP A 92 8.65 8.12 -8.43
C ASP A 92 7.40 7.74 -9.23
N ALA A 93 6.45 8.68 -9.34
CA ALA A 93 5.20 8.48 -10.07
C ALA A 93 5.41 8.02 -11.52
N THR A 94 6.46 8.52 -12.15
CA THR A 94 6.81 8.18 -13.54
C THR A 94 7.22 6.71 -13.70
N GLU A 95 7.77 6.07 -12.67
CA GLU A 95 8.16 4.66 -12.71
C GLU A 95 6.95 3.72 -12.86
N TYR A 96 5.82 4.10 -12.26
CA TYR A 96 4.60 3.30 -12.28
C TYR A 96 3.51 3.86 -13.20
N GLY A 97 3.86 4.84 -14.05
CA GLY A 97 3.02 5.35 -15.13
C GLY A 97 2.03 6.44 -14.72
N SER A 98 2.27 7.13 -13.61
CA SER A 98 1.53 8.33 -13.21
C SER A 98 2.31 9.61 -13.53
N SER A 99 1.61 10.67 -13.93
CA SER A 99 2.24 11.98 -14.15
C SER A 99 2.56 12.67 -12.82
N SER A 100 3.80 13.16 -12.70
CA SER A 100 4.26 13.93 -11.54
C SER A 100 3.38 15.17 -11.36
N GLY A 101 2.64 15.25 -10.25
CA GLY A 101 1.74 16.38 -9.95
C GLY A 101 0.30 15.99 -9.57
N THR A 102 -0.08 14.72 -9.62
CA THR A 102 -1.38 14.29 -9.08
C THR A 102 -1.28 14.20 -7.56
N THR A 103 -2.02 15.05 -6.83
CA THR A 103 -2.27 14.93 -5.38
C THR A 103 -3.14 13.69 -5.11
N GLY A 104 -2.59 12.52 -5.41
CA GLY A 104 -3.27 11.24 -5.44
C GLY A 104 -2.59 10.21 -4.56
N ALA A 105 -2.84 8.93 -4.84
CA ALA A 105 -2.22 7.84 -4.11
C ALA A 105 -0.70 7.79 -4.36
N GLN A 106 0.07 7.63 -3.27
CA GLN A 106 1.52 7.60 -3.28
C GLN A 106 2.00 6.18 -2.98
N LEU A 107 2.88 5.66 -3.85
CA LEU A 107 3.45 4.34 -3.68
C LEU A 107 4.77 4.42 -2.90
N TYR A 108 4.85 3.68 -1.81
CA TYR A 108 6.05 3.53 -0.99
C TYR A 108 6.62 2.12 -1.18
N ARG A 109 7.94 2.04 -1.30
CA ARG A 109 8.71 0.79 -1.25
C ARG A 109 9.33 0.64 0.13
N LEU A 110 9.11 -0.53 0.74
CA LEU A 110 9.68 -0.92 2.03
C LEU A 110 10.85 -1.88 1.79
N ALA A 111 11.94 -1.69 2.54
CA ALA A 111 13.20 -2.43 2.42
C ALA A 111 13.39 -3.42 3.56
#